data_AF-A0A348V8H8-F1
#
_entry.id   AF-A0A348V8H8-F1
#
_cell.length_a   1.000
_cell.length_b   1.000
_cell.length_c   1.000
_cell.angle_alpha   90.00
_cell.angle_beta   90.00
_cell.angle_gamma   90.00
#
_symmetry.space_group_name_H-M   'P 1'
#
loop_
_entity.id
_entity.type
_entity.pdbx_description
1 polymer ?
#
loop_
_entity_poly.entity_id
_entity_poly.type
_entity_poly.pdbx_seq_one_letter_code
_entity_poly.pdbx_strand_id
1 'polypeptide(L)'
;MKHVKINCHGAMLIIPEWLRPLWPYQLPFNKWPSFCGAGDGIGDWLVPEKVHGVCISPACFIHDVDWALSPYSIREFLAANWRLFCNAKALIMISDLPWAKKQMAISRVAGLYLVAVSTIGTLYFEGILDGDEWDGIEISNPTVADRMRKLSRAALDI
;
A
#
# COMPACT_ATOMS: atom_id res chain seq x y z
N MET A 1 8.92 -11.91 0.86
CA MET A 1 8.56 -11.86 2.31
C MET A 1 7.30 -12.67 2.58
N LYS A 2 7.20 -13.38 3.71
CA LYS A 2 5.98 -14.16 4.05
C LYS A 2 4.88 -13.26 4.60
N HIS A 3 3.66 -13.46 4.10
CA HIS A 3 2.46 -12.74 4.50
C HIS A 3 1.49 -13.67 5.22
N VAL A 4 0.71 -13.12 6.14
CA VAL A 4 -0.32 -13.82 6.90
C VAL A 4 -1.63 -13.03 6.85
N LYS A 5 -2.74 -13.75 7.05
CA LYS A 5 -4.05 -13.11 7.22
C LYS A 5 -4.33 -12.92 8.71
N ILE A 6 -4.78 -11.73 9.09
CA ILE A 6 -5.26 -11.42 10.43
C ILE A 6 -6.72 -10.96 10.36
N ASN A 7 -7.51 -11.30 11.38
CA ASN A 7 -8.84 -10.72 11.57
C ASN A 7 -8.70 -9.52 12.51
N CYS A 8 -9.00 -8.33 12.01
CA CYS A 8 -8.97 -7.08 12.77
C CYS A 8 -10.34 -6.41 12.64
N HIS A 9 -11.10 -6.34 13.74
CA HIS A 9 -12.46 -5.78 13.75
C HIS A 9 -13.38 -6.33 12.64
N GLY A 10 -13.24 -7.61 12.29
CA GLY A 10 -14.01 -8.26 11.22
C GLY A 10 -13.39 -8.15 9.82
N ALA A 11 -12.41 -7.27 9.59
CA ALA A 11 -11.68 -7.20 8.33
C ALA A 11 -10.56 -8.24 8.30
N MET A 12 -10.51 -9.00 7.21
CA MET A 12 -9.43 -9.95 6.94
C MET A 12 -8.29 -9.23 6.20
N LEU A 13 -7.30 -8.75 6.95
CA LEU A 13 -6.14 -8.03 6.41
C LEU A 13 -4.99 -8.99 6.12
N ILE A 14 -4.28 -8.76 5.02
CA ILE A 14 -3.06 -9.45 4.61
C ILE A 14 -1.89 -8.57 5.01
N ILE A 15 -1.04 -9.04 5.93
CA ILE A 15 0.10 -8.29 6.45
C ILE A 15 1.39 -9.12 6.39
N PRO A 16 2.57 -8.49 6.42
CA PRO A 16 3.82 -9.18 6.70
C PRO A 16 3.75 -9.99 8.00
N GLU A 17 4.29 -11.22 7.99
CA GLU A 17 4.21 -12.11 9.16
C GLU A 17 4.84 -11.50 10.42
N TRP A 18 5.96 -10.79 10.26
CA TRP A 18 6.65 -10.14 11.37
C TRP A 18 5.88 -8.96 11.97
N LEU A 19 4.95 -8.35 11.21
CA LEU A 19 4.12 -7.24 11.66
C LEU A 19 2.97 -7.71 12.56
N ARG A 20 2.61 -9.00 12.50
CA ARG A 20 1.50 -9.58 13.27
C ARG A 20 1.57 -9.28 14.78
N PRO A 21 2.67 -9.52 15.50
CA PRO A 21 2.74 -9.19 16.93
C PRO A 21 2.73 -7.69 17.23
N LEU A 22 3.04 -6.83 16.24
CA LEU A 22 3.12 -5.37 16.38
C LEU A 22 1.85 -4.67 15.90
N TRP A 23 0.91 -5.40 15.31
CA TRP A 23 -0.30 -4.81 14.75
C TRP A 23 -1.17 -4.19 15.85
N PRO A 24 -1.63 -2.94 15.71
CA PRO A 24 -2.39 -2.26 16.76
C PRO A 24 -3.85 -2.75 16.79
N TYR A 25 -4.09 -3.98 17.26
CA TYR A 25 -5.41 -4.64 17.29
C TYR A 25 -6.51 -3.88 18.05
N GLN A 26 -6.12 -2.95 18.94
CA GLN A 26 -7.07 -2.14 19.69
C GLN A 26 -7.43 -0.82 19.00
N LEU A 27 -6.70 -0.43 17.95
CA LEU A 27 -6.89 0.85 17.26
C LEU A 27 -8.03 0.73 16.24
N PRO A 28 -9.18 1.40 16.47
CA PRO A 28 -10.28 1.38 15.52
C PRO A 28 -9.88 1.99 14.18
N PHE A 29 -10.36 1.43 13.07
CA PHE A 29 -9.97 1.87 11.73
C PHE A 29 -10.21 3.36 11.45
N ASN A 30 -11.26 3.96 12.03
CA ASN A 30 -11.54 5.39 11.86
C ASN A 30 -10.62 6.33 12.66
N LYS A 31 -9.75 5.79 13.52
CA LYS A 31 -8.76 6.52 14.32
C LYS A 31 -7.32 6.26 13.86
N TRP A 32 -7.14 5.53 12.75
CA TRP A 32 -5.82 5.35 12.18
C TRP A 32 -5.20 6.70 11.76
N PRO A 33 -3.89 6.90 11.98
CA PRO A 33 -3.17 8.03 11.39
C PRO A 33 -3.30 8.02 9.86
N SER A 34 -3.07 9.16 9.21
CA SER A 34 -3.09 9.22 7.74
C SER A 34 -1.82 8.58 7.18
N PHE A 35 -1.97 7.46 6.45
CA PHE A 35 -0.88 6.82 5.72
C PHE A 35 -1.12 6.85 4.21
N CYS A 36 -2.34 7.19 3.76
CA CYS A 36 -2.56 7.39 2.34
C CYS A 36 -2.01 8.75 1.91
N GLY A 37 -1.12 8.76 0.92
CA GLY A 37 -0.57 9.99 0.35
C GLY A 37 0.43 10.70 1.26
N ALA A 38 1.23 9.96 2.03
CA ALA A 38 2.22 10.53 2.97
C ALA A 38 3.51 11.04 2.29
N GLY A 39 3.57 11.10 0.96
CA GLY A 39 4.67 11.70 0.20
C GLY A 39 4.29 13.02 -0.48
N ASP A 40 5.30 13.71 -1.01
CA ASP A 40 5.13 14.99 -1.73
C ASP A 40 4.89 14.80 -3.25
N GLY A 41 4.63 13.56 -3.70
CA GLY A 41 4.50 13.22 -5.12
C GLY A 41 3.08 13.40 -5.67
N ILE A 42 2.96 13.56 -6.99
CA ILE A 42 1.64 13.69 -7.66
C ILE A 42 0.76 12.45 -7.43
N GLY A 43 1.33 11.24 -7.32
CA GLY A 43 0.55 10.04 -7.04
C GLY A 43 0.05 9.92 -5.60
N ASP A 44 0.68 10.62 -4.65
CA ASP A 44 0.24 10.68 -3.25
C ASP A 44 -1.07 11.48 -3.11
N TRP A 45 -1.26 12.48 -3.98
CA TRP A 45 -2.49 13.28 -4.06
C TRP A 45 -3.68 12.51 -4.66
N LEU A 46 -3.41 11.41 -5.36
CA LEU A 46 -4.45 10.63 -6.03
C LEU A 46 -5.12 9.62 -5.09
N VAL A 47 -4.46 9.24 -3.99
CA VAL A 47 -4.97 8.21 -3.07
C VAL A 47 -5.60 8.88 -1.85
N PRO A 48 -6.94 8.96 -1.78
CA PRO A 48 -7.59 9.60 -0.66
C PRO A 48 -7.51 8.72 0.59
N GLU A 49 -7.28 9.35 1.73
CA GLU A 49 -7.35 8.73 3.07
C GLU A 49 -8.69 8.00 3.32
N LYS A 50 -9.78 8.52 2.74
CA LYS A 50 -11.11 7.94 2.84
C LYS A 50 -11.74 7.71 1.47
N VAL A 51 -12.35 6.54 1.29
CA VAL A 51 -13.16 6.22 0.11
C VAL A 51 -14.61 6.06 0.54
N HIS A 52 -15.48 6.96 0.08
CA HIS A 52 -16.89 7.02 0.50
C HIS A 52 -17.08 7.04 2.04
N GLY A 53 -16.15 7.68 2.76
CA GLY A 53 -16.17 7.77 4.22
C GLY A 53 -15.49 6.61 4.96
N VAL A 54 -15.13 5.53 4.26
CA VAL A 54 -14.36 4.41 4.82
C VAL A 54 -12.89 4.79 4.86
N CYS A 55 -12.27 4.74 6.04
CA CYS A 55 -10.83 4.91 6.20
C CYS A 55 -10.10 3.70 5.60
N ILE A 56 -9.20 3.97 4.65
CA ILE A 56 -8.37 2.94 4.01
C ILE A 56 -6.89 3.03 4.41
N SER A 57 -6.54 3.95 5.31
CA SER A 57 -5.18 4.09 5.84
C SER A 57 -4.52 2.82 6.36
N PRO A 58 -5.21 1.90 7.08
CA PRO A 58 -4.59 0.63 7.45
C PRO A 58 -4.07 -0.15 6.24
N ALA A 59 -4.74 -0.06 5.09
CA ALA A 59 -4.29 -0.69 3.85
C ALA A 59 -3.08 0.05 3.25
N CYS A 60 -3.09 1.38 3.27
CA CYS A 60 -1.97 2.23 2.83
C CYS A 60 -0.70 1.97 3.66
N PHE A 61 -0.82 1.90 5.00
CA PHE A 61 0.30 1.56 5.88
C PHE A 61 0.94 0.21 5.54
N ILE A 62 0.12 -0.83 5.33
CA ILE A 62 0.64 -2.15 4.93
C ILE A 62 1.38 -2.05 3.59
N HIS A 63 0.85 -1.27 2.65
CA HIS A 63 1.48 -1.05 1.35
C HIS A 63 2.81 -0.31 1.46
N ASP A 64 2.91 0.72 2.29
CA ASP A 64 4.16 1.45 2.56
C ASP A 64 5.20 0.53 3.18
N VAL A 65 4.80 -0.33 4.12
CA VAL A 65 5.68 -1.34 4.73
C VAL A 65 6.17 -2.35 3.69
N ASP A 66 5.28 -2.83 2.83
CA ASP A 66 5.65 -3.74 1.74
C ASP A 66 6.65 -3.07 0.79
N TRP A 67 6.43 -1.81 0.45
CA TRP A 67 7.30 -1.03 -0.42
C TRP A 67 8.68 -0.78 0.20
N ALA A 68 8.73 -0.38 1.46
CA ALA A 68 9.98 -0.09 2.16
C ALA A 68 10.91 -1.31 2.29
N LEU A 69 10.33 -2.52 2.25
CA LEU A 69 11.04 -3.78 2.48
C LEU A 69 11.12 -4.67 1.23
N SER A 70 10.49 -4.26 0.14
CA SER A 70 10.51 -4.99 -1.12
C SER A 70 11.86 -4.80 -1.81
N PRO A 71 12.49 -5.86 -2.35
CA PRO A 71 13.51 -5.66 -3.38
C PRO A 71 12.87 -4.89 -4.53
N TYR A 72 13.61 -3.96 -5.14
CA TYR A 72 13.14 -3.06 -6.21
C TYR A 72 12.82 -3.83 -7.51
N SER A 73 11.87 -4.75 -7.46
CA SER A 73 11.42 -5.59 -8.57
C SER A 73 9.97 -5.28 -8.91
N ILE A 74 9.63 -5.36 -10.20
CA ILE A 74 8.26 -5.17 -10.67
C ILE A 74 7.30 -6.18 -10.03
N ARG A 75 7.76 -7.42 -9.79
CA ARG A 75 6.91 -8.49 -9.27
C ARG A 75 6.45 -8.19 -7.85
N GLU A 76 7.37 -7.79 -6.98
CA GLU A 76 7.03 -7.46 -5.60
C GLU A 76 6.25 -6.15 -5.52
N PHE A 77 6.56 -5.18 -6.39
CA PHE A 77 5.76 -3.98 -6.58
C PHE A 77 4.29 -4.32 -6.92
N LEU A 78 4.04 -5.12 -7.95
CA LEU A 78 2.70 -5.57 -8.33
C LEU A 78 2.02 -6.35 -7.19
N ALA A 79 2.79 -7.16 -6.47
CA ALA A 79 2.28 -7.92 -5.34
C ALA A 79 1.84 -7.02 -4.17
N ALA A 80 2.60 -5.96 -3.87
CA ALA A 80 2.24 -4.95 -2.87
C ALA A 80 0.94 -4.23 -3.26
N ASN A 81 0.81 -3.83 -4.53
CA ASN A 81 -0.38 -3.14 -5.05
C ASN A 81 -1.63 -4.02 -4.98
N TRP A 82 -1.47 -5.30 -5.28
CA TRP A 82 -2.54 -6.28 -5.12
C TRP A 82 -2.99 -6.43 -3.67
N ARG A 83 -2.05 -6.45 -2.72
CA ARG A 83 -2.36 -6.53 -1.28
C ARG A 83 -3.05 -5.26 -0.79
N LEU A 84 -2.63 -4.09 -1.24
CA LEU A 84 -3.32 -2.83 -0.99
C LEU A 84 -4.79 -2.89 -1.42
N PHE A 85 -5.07 -3.33 -2.66
CA PHE A 85 -6.43 -3.51 -3.15
C PHE A 85 -7.23 -4.49 -2.26
N CYS A 86 -6.64 -5.64 -1.93
CA CYS A 86 -7.29 -6.65 -1.10
C CYS A 86 -7.64 -6.13 0.31
N ASN A 87 -6.72 -5.41 0.94
CA ASN A 87 -6.91 -4.84 2.27
C ASN A 87 -7.94 -3.71 2.26
N ALA A 88 -7.87 -2.79 1.29
CA ALA A 88 -8.86 -1.73 1.13
C ALA A 88 -10.26 -2.31 0.85
N LYS A 89 -10.35 -3.35 0.01
CA LYS A 89 -11.60 -4.09 -0.22
C LYS A 89 -12.13 -4.71 1.07
N ALA A 90 -11.28 -5.34 1.89
CA ALA A 90 -11.70 -5.93 3.16
C ALA A 90 -12.30 -4.86 4.10
N LEU A 91 -11.66 -3.69 4.22
CA LEU A 91 -12.16 -2.57 5.02
C LEU A 91 -13.50 -2.03 4.51
N ILE A 92 -13.67 -1.90 3.19
CA ILE A 92 -14.94 -1.47 2.58
C ILE A 92 -16.05 -2.50 2.84
N MET A 93 -15.74 -3.78 2.69
CA MET A 93 -16.73 -4.85 2.81
C MET A 93 -17.34 -4.96 4.21
N ILE A 94 -16.56 -4.65 5.26
CA ILE A 94 -17.05 -4.68 6.65
C ILE A 94 -17.71 -3.37 7.10
N SER A 95 -17.66 -2.31 6.30
CA SER A 95 -18.28 -1.02 6.65
C SER A 95 -19.81 -1.10 6.60
N ASP A 96 -20.47 -0.09 7.18
CA ASP A 96 -21.93 0.07 7.14
C ASP A 96 -22.45 0.64 5.81
N LEU A 97 -21.60 0.73 4.79
CA LEU A 97 -22.02 1.21 3.47
C LEU A 97 -23.08 0.28 2.86
N PRO A 98 -24.13 0.83 2.23
CA PRO A 98 -25.01 0.06 1.37
C PRO A 98 -24.21 -0.68 0.29
N TRP A 99 -24.69 -1.87 -0.10
CA TRP A 99 -24.00 -2.74 -1.06
C TRP A 99 -23.54 -2.01 -2.34
N ALA A 100 -24.42 -1.20 -2.94
CA ALA A 100 -24.10 -0.42 -4.14
C ALA A 100 -22.92 0.54 -3.90
N LYS A 101 -22.88 1.22 -2.75
CA LYS A 101 -21.76 2.11 -2.38
C LYS A 101 -20.48 1.33 -2.10
N LYS A 102 -20.56 0.10 -1.55
CA LYS A 102 -19.40 -0.79 -1.40
C LYS A 102 -18.79 -1.12 -2.76
N GLN A 103 -19.63 -1.48 -3.74
CA GLN A 103 -19.14 -1.77 -5.10
C GLN A 103 -18.48 -0.55 -5.75
N MET A 104 -19.10 0.63 -5.65
CA MET A 104 -18.50 1.87 -6.15
C MET A 104 -17.17 2.20 -5.47
N ALA A 105 -17.09 2.05 -4.15
CA ALA A 105 -15.88 2.27 -3.39
C ALA A 105 -14.76 1.29 -3.80
N ILE A 106 -15.08 0.01 -3.98
CA ILE A 106 -14.13 -1.01 -4.44
C ILE A 106 -13.64 -0.69 -5.86
N SER A 107 -14.54 -0.31 -6.77
CA SER A 107 -14.14 0.10 -8.13
C SER A 107 -13.27 1.35 -8.12
N ARG A 108 -13.54 2.31 -7.22
CA ARG A 108 -12.71 3.50 -7.07
C ARG A 108 -11.32 3.17 -6.53
N VAL A 109 -11.23 2.30 -5.53
CA VAL A 109 -9.94 1.75 -5.04
C VAL A 109 -9.21 1.07 -6.20
N ALA A 110 -9.86 0.17 -6.94
CA ALA A 110 -9.26 -0.50 -8.09
C ALA A 110 -8.71 0.50 -9.12
N GLY A 111 -9.51 1.49 -9.51
CA GLY A 111 -9.12 2.49 -10.52
C GLY A 111 -8.03 3.43 -10.04
N LEU A 112 -8.12 3.95 -8.81
CA LEU A 112 -7.10 4.85 -8.26
C LEU A 112 -5.76 4.15 -8.12
N TYR A 113 -5.74 2.89 -7.68
CA TYR A 113 -4.49 2.14 -7.55
C TYR A 113 -3.98 1.61 -8.89
N LEU A 114 -4.84 1.27 -9.85
CA LEU A 114 -4.36 0.97 -11.21
C LEU A 114 -3.67 2.20 -11.82
N VAL A 115 -4.26 3.38 -11.68
CA VAL A 115 -3.76 4.62 -12.31
C VAL A 115 -2.56 5.18 -11.55
N ALA A 116 -2.68 5.45 -10.24
CA ALA A 116 -1.59 6.05 -9.47
C ALA A 116 -0.34 5.17 -9.49
N VAL A 117 -0.53 3.86 -9.48
CA VAL A 117 0.58 2.93 -9.37
C VAL A 117 1.14 2.50 -10.72
N SER A 118 0.35 2.45 -11.81
CA SER A 118 0.93 2.30 -13.15
C SER A 118 1.71 3.55 -13.53
N THR A 119 1.20 4.76 -13.25
CA THR A 119 1.90 6.02 -13.56
C THR A 119 3.20 6.17 -12.78
N ILE A 120 3.21 5.87 -11.48
CA ILE A 120 4.44 5.90 -10.68
C ILE A 120 5.37 4.75 -11.06
N GLY A 121 4.86 3.53 -11.27
CA GLY A 121 5.66 2.40 -11.71
C GLY A 121 6.42 2.69 -13.01
N THR A 122 5.76 3.28 -14.01
CA THR A 122 6.43 3.67 -15.25
C THR A 122 7.55 4.67 -15.01
N LEU A 123 7.38 5.66 -14.13
CA LEU A 123 8.43 6.63 -13.81
C LEU A 123 9.60 6.03 -12.99
N TYR A 124 9.33 5.01 -12.15
CA TYR A 124 10.34 4.34 -11.33
C TYR A 124 11.10 3.23 -12.07
N PHE A 125 10.50 2.66 -13.11
CA PHE A 125 11.07 1.60 -13.95
C PHE A 125 11.37 2.10 -15.38
N GLU A 126 11.28 3.41 -15.64
CA GLU A 126 11.69 4.04 -16.91
C GLU A 126 13.21 3.90 -17.06
N GLY A 127 13.61 2.93 -17.89
CA GLY A 127 14.98 2.41 -18.01
C GLY A 127 15.05 0.88 -18.05
N ILE A 128 14.01 0.18 -17.56
CA ILE A 128 13.84 -1.27 -17.65
C ILE A 128 12.93 -1.68 -18.82
N LEU A 129 12.12 -0.74 -19.34
CA LEU A 129 11.13 -0.99 -20.39
C LEU A 129 11.71 -1.06 -21.82
N ASP A 130 13.01 -0.78 -22.00
CA ASP A 130 13.70 -0.79 -23.31
C ASP A 130 14.60 -2.03 -23.53
N GLY A 131 14.62 -2.99 -22.62
CA GLY A 131 15.48 -4.17 -22.74
C GLY A 131 14.78 -5.43 -22.26
N ASP A 132 14.71 -6.42 -23.14
CA ASP A 132 14.31 -7.80 -22.83
C ASP A 132 15.11 -8.33 -21.63
N GLU A 133 14.49 -8.40 -20.45
CA GLU A 133 14.55 -9.49 -19.47
C GLU A 133 13.93 -9.06 -18.14
N TRP A 134 12.74 -9.60 -17.86
CA TRP A 134 11.93 -9.30 -16.66
C TRP A 134 12.38 -10.06 -15.41
N ASP A 135 13.48 -10.81 -15.49
CA ASP A 135 14.01 -11.63 -14.40
C ASP A 135 15.33 -11.03 -13.88
N GLY A 136 15.32 -10.52 -12.64
CA GLY A 136 16.56 -10.37 -11.85
C GLY A 136 17.24 -8.99 -11.82
N ILE A 137 16.60 -7.90 -12.25
CA ILE A 137 17.22 -6.56 -12.15
C ILE A 137 17.16 -6.05 -10.69
N GLU A 138 18.28 -6.13 -9.97
CA GLU A 138 18.50 -5.35 -8.75
C GLU A 138 18.76 -3.89 -9.12
N ILE A 139 17.79 -3.01 -8.85
CA ILE A 139 17.95 -1.56 -9.05
C ILE A 139 18.79 -1.01 -7.89
N SER A 140 20.10 -0.93 -8.07
CA SER A 140 20.99 -0.22 -7.14
C SER A 140 20.98 1.28 -7.44
N ASN A 141 19.92 2.00 -7.07
CA ASN A 141 19.94 3.47 -7.10
C ASN A 141 20.21 4.06 -5.69
N PRO A 142 21.46 4.45 -5.38
CA PRO A 142 21.88 4.81 -4.02
C PRO A 142 21.16 6.05 -3.46
N THR A 143 20.64 6.93 -4.31
CA THR A 143 19.90 8.13 -3.88
C THR A 143 18.53 7.81 -3.27
N VAL A 144 17.91 6.71 -3.69
CA VAL A 144 16.60 6.25 -3.20
C VAL A 144 16.74 5.48 -1.90
N ALA A 145 17.78 4.64 -1.79
CA ALA A 145 18.12 3.95 -0.54
C ALA A 145 18.40 4.95 0.60
N ASP A 146 19.04 6.08 0.30
CA ASP A 146 19.31 7.13 1.30
C ASP A 146 18.05 7.93 1.69
N ARG A 147 17.11 8.18 0.77
CA ARG A 147 15.82 8.80 1.10
C ARG A 147 14.94 7.87 1.96
N MET A 148 14.93 6.58 1.65
CA MET A 148 14.19 5.57 2.42
C MET A 148 14.82 5.33 3.81
N ARG A 149 16.15 5.30 3.94
CA ARG A 149 16.82 5.24 5.26
C ARG A 149 16.46 6.44 6.14
N LYS A 150 16.28 7.63 5.56
CA LYS A 150 15.85 8.82 6.31
C LYS A 150 14.40 8.69 6.80
N LEU A 151 13.50 8.16 5.96
CA LEU A 151 12.10 7.92 6.33
C LEU A 151 11.95 6.80 7.37
N SER A 152 12.69 5.68 7.23
CA SER A 152 12.68 4.60 8.22
C SER A 152 13.26 5.01 9.58
N ARG A 153 14.24 5.91 9.63
CA ARG A 153 14.74 6.46 10.90
C ARG A 153 13.69 7.35 11.56
N ALA A 154 13.04 8.23 10.80
CA ALA A 154 11.98 9.09 11.30
C ALA A 154 10.76 8.31 11.84
N ALA A 155 10.49 7.12 11.30
CA ALA A 155 9.39 6.25 11.75
C ALA A 155 9.73 5.40 13.00
N LEU A 156 11.00 5.25 13.35
CA LEU A 156 11.47 4.50 14.53
C LEU A 156 11.72 5.39 15.76
N ASP A 157 11.69 6.72 15.58
CA ASP A 157 11.89 7.73 16.62
C ASP A 157 10.55 8.27 17.19
N ILE A 158 9.43 7.58 16.95
CA ILE A 158 8.08 7.83 17.52
C ILE A 158 7.67 6.62 18.35
#